data_AF-A0A1R1D0V0-F1
#
_entry.id   AF-A0A1R1D0V0-F1
#
_cell.length_a   1.000
_cell.length_b   1.000
_cell.length_c   1.000
_cell.angle_alpha   90.00
_cell.angle_beta   90.00
_cell.angle_gamma   90.00
#
_symmetry.space_group_name_H-M   'P 1'
#
loop_
_entity.id
_entity.type
_entity.pdbx_description
1 polymer ?
#
loop_
_entity_poly.entity_id
_entity_poly.type
_entity_poly.pdbx_seq_one_letter_code
_entity_poly.pdbx_strand_id
1 'polypeptide(L)'
;MDQMVLTVQEWVNETYANNPHYSQIEENGKTGWPTITALTIGLQIELGIPSPNGTFGPTTINLCPTLSTASDSTNAQTKNIIKILQGALYCKGYNPTGITGTYGNNTKAAITTFQTHAGMPSANGIATPMYFKALLNMDAFVNVGDPKVRIIQQNLNKNYSNVIGLIACDGRYYRTTNKALIYALQIEEGIPEPNGTFGPSTTALLPTLSQGSTLTKFIYILQYSLYVNGFDPNGFDGSFGPGCREAVREFQAFSI
;
A
#
# COMPACT_ATOMS: atom_id res chain seq x y z
N MET A 1 7.92 -23.03 5.01
CA MET A 1 8.98 -22.23 5.64
C MET A 1 9.72 -21.54 4.51
N ASP A 2 9.92 -20.23 4.61
CA ASP A 2 10.70 -19.45 3.65
C ASP A 2 12.09 -19.20 4.25
N GLN A 3 13.13 -19.67 3.55
CA GLN A 3 14.51 -19.58 4.04
C GLN A 3 15.02 -18.13 4.10
N MET A 4 14.55 -17.27 3.21
CA MET A 4 14.96 -15.85 3.22
C MET A 4 14.27 -15.09 4.34
N VAL A 5 13.02 -15.44 4.67
CA VAL A 5 12.37 -14.89 5.88
C VAL A 5 13.09 -15.37 7.15
N LEU A 6 13.53 -16.62 7.21
CA LEU A 6 14.32 -17.12 8.34
C LEU A 6 15.62 -16.32 8.50
N THR A 7 16.35 -16.13 7.39
CA THR A 7 17.58 -15.32 7.37
C THR A 7 17.34 -13.88 7.85
N VAL A 8 16.17 -13.30 7.52
CA VAL A 8 15.77 -11.97 7.99
C VAL A 8 15.52 -11.95 9.50
N GLN A 9 14.83 -12.97 10.02
CA GLN A 9 14.53 -13.11 11.45
C GLN A 9 15.82 -13.26 12.27
N GLU A 10 16.73 -14.13 11.85
CA GLU A 10 18.05 -14.33 12.46
C GLU A 10 18.85 -13.01 12.44
N TRP A 11 18.90 -12.33 11.29
CA TRP A 11 19.64 -11.08 11.15
C TRP A 11 19.11 -9.97 12.06
N VAL A 12 17.79 -9.78 12.14
CA VAL A 12 17.20 -8.72 12.98
C VAL A 12 17.39 -9.04 14.47
N ASN A 13 17.29 -10.32 14.85
CA ASN A 13 17.57 -10.78 16.21
C ASN A 13 19.03 -10.53 16.61
N GLU A 14 19.98 -10.92 15.77
CA GLU A 14 21.41 -10.74 16.02
C GLU A 14 21.79 -9.26 16.09
N THR A 15 21.32 -8.46 15.13
CA THR A 15 21.71 -7.04 14.98
C THR A 15 21.24 -6.19 16.15
N TYR A 16 20.05 -6.46 16.69
CA TYR A 16 19.43 -5.63 17.72
C TYR A 16 19.34 -6.30 19.09
N ALA A 17 19.91 -7.51 19.29
CA ALA A 17 19.85 -8.26 20.55
C ALA A 17 20.22 -7.46 21.81
N ASN A 18 21.21 -6.57 21.70
CA ASN A 18 21.72 -5.78 22.82
C ASN A 18 21.00 -4.44 23.01
N ASN A 19 20.01 -4.12 22.17
CA ASN A 19 19.25 -2.87 22.29
C ASN A 19 18.10 -3.06 23.30
N PRO A 20 17.96 -2.21 24.34
CA PRO A 20 16.94 -2.38 25.36
C PRO A 20 15.50 -2.22 24.86
N HIS A 21 15.30 -1.65 23.67
CA HIS A 21 13.99 -1.49 23.03
C HIS A 21 13.63 -2.63 22.07
N TYR A 22 14.51 -3.63 21.94
CA TYR A 22 14.32 -4.77 21.06
C TYR A 22 14.05 -6.04 21.88
N SER A 23 13.16 -6.90 21.37
CA SER A 23 12.90 -8.22 21.92
C SER A 23 12.98 -9.23 20.80
N GLN A 24 13.71 -10.32 21.05
CA GLN A 24 13.91 -11.35 20.04
C GLN A 24 12.57 -11.98 19.63
N ILE A 25 12.44 -12.25 18.34
CA ILE A 25 11.29 -12.94 17.74
C ILE A 25 11.65 -14.40 17.43
N GLU A 26 10.63 -15.23 17.21
CA GLU A 26 10.83 -16.61 16.77
C GLU A 26 11.41 -16.66 15.34
N GLU A 27 12.47 -17.46 15.18
CA GLU A 27 13.17 -17.72 13.91
C GLU A 27 12.59 -18.97 13.24
N ASN A 28 11.41 -18.84 12.63
CA ASN A 28 10.63 -19.95 12.07
C ASN A 28 10.44 -19.89 10.54
N GLY A 29 11.02 -18.89 9.88
CA GLY A 29 10.89 -18.64 8.45
C GLY A 29 9.44 -18.39 7.99
N LYS A 30 8.56 -17.94 8.89
CA LYS A 30 7.19 -17.52 8.56
C LYS A 30 7.10 -16.01 8.68
N THR A 31 6.67 -15.35 7.61
CA THR A 31 6.32 -13.93 7.66
C THR A 31 5.12 -13.71 8.57
N GLY A 32 4.97 -12.50 9.12
CA GLY A 32 3.87 -12.14 9.99
C GLY A 32 4.15 -10.88 10.82
N TRP A 33 3.19 -10.53 11.68
CA TRP A 33 3.31 -9.38 12.58
C TRP A 33 4.61 -9.38 13.39
N PRO A 34 5.07 -10.48 14.01
CA PRO A 34 6.33 -10.47 14.76
C PRO A 34 7.52 -9.98 13.94
N THR A 35 7.69 -10.49 12.71
CA THR A 35 8.79 -10.10 11.82
C THR A 35 8.65 -8.66 11.32
N ILE A 36 7.44 -8.24 10.91
CA ILE A 36 7.20 -6.86 10.46
C ILE A 36 7.41 -5.85 11.60
N THR A 37 6.93 -6.16 12.80
CA THR A 37 7.12 -5.33 14.00
C THR A 37 8.60 -5.25 14.38
N ALA A 38 9.33 -6.36 14.37
CA ALA A 38 10.77 -6.38 14.64
C ALA A 38 11.57 -5.54 13.63
N LEU A 39 11.27 -5.67 12.34
CA LEU A 39 11.88 -4.85 11.29
C LEU A 39 11.54 -3.36 11.46
N THR A 40 10.31 -3.04 11.87
CA THR A 40 9.87 -1.66 12.12
C THR A 40 10.57 -1.07 13.36
N ILE A 41 10.74 -1.87 14.43
CA ILE A 41 11.53 -1.47 15.61
C ILE A 41 12.98 -1.24 15.21
N GLY A 42 13.58 -2.15 14.43
CA GLY A 42 14.93 -2.00 13.89
C GLY A 42 15.08 -0.68 13.12
N LEU A 43 14.13 -0.36 12.23
CA LEU A 43 14.12 0.93 11.53
C LEU A 43 14.08 2.09 12.51
N GLN A 44 13.18 2.07 13.50
CA GLN A 44 13.05 3.14 14.48
C GLN A 44 14.32 3.33 15.32
N ILE A 45 15.01 2.25 15.67
CA ILE A 45 16.33 2.29 16.33
C ILE A 45 17.36 2.97 15.42
N GLU A 46 17.47 2.57 14.16
CA GLU A 46 18.37 3.20 13.20
C GLU A 46 18.05 4.69 13.04
N LEU A 47 16.78 5.08 13.06
CA LEU A 47 16.35 6.48 12.95
C LEU A 47 16.56 7.29 14.24
N GLY A 48 17.05 6.68 15.32
CA GLY A 48 17.28 7.35 16.60
C GLY A 48 15.98 7.76 17.33
N ILE A 49 14.87 7.05 17.07
CA ILE A 49 13.60 7.31 17.76
C ILE A 49 13.72 6.81 19.22
N PRO A 50 13.53 7.65 20.25
CA PRO A 50 13.80 7.28 21.65
C PRO A 50 12.93 6.16 22.21
N SER A 51 11.70 6.02 21.70
CA SER A 51 10.76 4.99 22.13
C SER A 51 10.23 4.22 20.91
N PRO A 52 11.04 3.29 20.34
CA PRO A 52 10.58 2.40 19.30
C PRO A 52 9.37 1.60 19.77
N ASN A 53 8.34 1.52 18.93
CA ASN A 53 7.06 0.88 19.24
C ASN A 53 6.56 -0.06 18.13
N GLY A 54 7.34 -0.22 17.06
CA GLY A 54 7.01 -1.09 15.94
C GLY A 54 5.82 -0.62 15.09
N THR A 55 5.37 0.62 15.27
CA THR A 55 4.33 1.25 14.45
C THR A 55 4.93 2.31 13.54
N PHE A 56 4.70 2.18 12.22
CA PHE A 56 5.16 3.14 11.22
C PHE A 56 4.26 4.40 11.18
N GLY A 57 4.39 5.24 12.21
CA GLY A 57 3.60 6.46 12.42
C GLY A 57 4.23 7.75 11.85
N PRO A 58 3.69 8.93 12.22
CA PRO A 58 4.16 10.24 11.74
C PRO A 58 5.65 10.54 12.02
N THR A 59 6.18 10.11 13.17
CA THR A 59 7.61 10.29 13.46
C THR A 59 8.47 9.43 12.53
N THR A 60 8.10 8.18 12.32
CA THR A 60 8.83 7.26 11.45
C THR A 60 8.76 7.69 9.99
N ILE A 61 7.60 8.15 9.48
CA ILE A 61 7.49 8.65 8.10
C ILE A 61 8.35 9.89 7.86
N ASN A 62 8.43 10.80 8.83
CA ASN A 62 9.22 12.02 8.71
C ASN A 62 10.73 11.78 8.75
N LEU A 63 11.18 10.78 9.51
CA LEU A 63 12.60 10.47 9.67
C LEU A 63 13.11 9.42 8.67
N CYS A 64 12.24 8.56 8.14
CA CYS A 64 12.63 7.52 7.20
C CYS A 64 13.31 8.12 5.96
N PRO A 65 14.49 7.64 5.55
CA PRO A 65 15.14 8.14 4.35
C PRO A 65 14.44 7.64 3.09
N THR A 66 14.74 8.30 1.97
CA THR A 66 14.51 7.73 0.64
C THR A 66 15.74 6.94 0.23
N LEU A 67 15.56 5.67 -0.15
CA LEU A 67 16.64 4.81 -0.63
C LEU A 67 16.60 4.62 -2.15
N SER A 68 17.78 4.53 -2.75
CA SER A 68 17.97 4.26 -4.17
C SER A 68 19.37 3.68 -4.41
N THR A 69 19.73 3.44 -5.69
CA THR A 69 21.09 3.02 -6.05
C THR A 69 22.17 4.05 -5.70
N ALA A 70 21.80 5.28 -5.35
CA ALA A 70 22.72 6.32 -4.88
C ALA A 70 22.92 6.33 -3.35
N SER A 71 22.22 5.47 -2.61
CA SER A 71 22.35 5.41 -1.15
C SER A 71 23.72 4.88 -0.72
N ASP A 72 24.33 5.55 0.26
CA ASP A 72 25.66 5.19 0.78
C ASP A 72 25.61 3.88 1.60
N SER A 73 25.89 2.76 0.94
CA SER A 73 25.97 1.44 1.61
C SER A 73 27.24 1.22 2.44
N THR A 74 28.15 2.20 2.50
CA THR A 74 29.34 2.16 3.39
C THR A 74 29.02 2.66 4.80
N ASN A 75 28.04 3.55 4.93
CA ASN A 75 27.51 3.98 6.21
C ASN A 75 26.75 2.84 6.90
N ALA A 76 27.10 2.52 8.15
CA ALA A 76 26.54 1.40 8.89
C ALA A 76 25.02 1.51 9.11
N GLN A 77 24.53 2.71 9.45
CA GLN A 77 23.10 2.99 9.64
C GLN A 77 22.34 2.80 8.33
N THR A 78 22.79 3.42 7.24
CA THR A 78 22.17 3.25 5.90
C THR A 78 22.17 1.79 5.47
N LYS A 79 23.26 1.05 5.72
CA LYS A 79 23.38 -0.37 5.42
C LYS A 79 22.31 -1.20 6.15
N ASN A 80 22.08 -0.95 7.44
CA ASN A 80 21.03 -1.62 8.21
C ASN A 80 19.63 -1.25 7.71
N ILE A 81 19.37 0.02 7.39
CA ILE A 81 18.08 0.45 6.81
C ILE A 81 17.84 -0.23 5.45
N ILE A 82 18.87 -0.41 4.61
CA ILE A 82 18.76 -1.19 3.37
C ILE A 82 18.42 -2.66 3.67
N LYS A 83 19.05 -3.29 4.66
CA LYS A 83 18.73 -4.67 5.07
C LYS A 83 17.28 -4.79 5.56
N ILE A 84 16.78 -3.81 6.29
CA ILE A 84 15.38 -3.76 6.73
C ILE A 84 14.44 -3.72 5.52
N LEU A 85 14.73 -2.87 4.53
CA LEU A 85 13.96 -2.81 3.29
C LEU A 85 13.98 -4.15 2.54
N GLN A 86 15.16 -4.76 2.40
CA GLN A 86 15.33 -6.06 1.76
C GLN A 86 14.56 -7.17 2.51
N GLY A 87 14.57 -7.15 3.83
CA GLY A 87 13.79 -8.07 4.65
C GLY A 87 12.29 -7.87 4.50
N ALA A 88 11.83 -6.62 4.45
CA ALA A 88 10.43 -6.29 4.21
C ALA A 88 9.97 -6.75 2.81
N LEU A 89 10.83 -6.62 1.78
CA LEU A 89 10.57 -7.16 0.45
C LEU A 89 10.35 -8.68 0.47
N TYR A 90 11.22 -9.44 1.14
CA TYR A 90 11.02 -10.90 1.30
C TYR A 90 9.72 -11.23 2.04
N CYS A 91 9.41 -10.50 3.11
CA CYS A 91 8.16 -10.68 3.85
C CYS A 91 6.92 -10.42 3.00
N LYS A 92 7.05 -9.66 1.91
CA LYS A 92 6.00 -9.33 0.92
C LYS A 92 6.05 -10.18 -0.35
N GLY A 93 6.98 -11.13 -0.45
CA GLY A 93 7.15 -12.01 -1.61
C GLY A 93 7.91 -11.39 -2.78
N TYR A 94 8.62 -10.27 -2.57
CA TYR A 94 9.52 -9.68 -3.56
C TYR A 94 10.95 -10.11 -3.28
N ASN A 95 11.68 -10.54 -4.31
CA ASN A 95 13.03 -11.08 -4.14
C ASN A 95 14.11 -10.03 -4.48
N PRO A 96 14.77 -9.39 -3.48
CA PRO A 96 15.91 -8.50 -3.71
C PRO A 96 17.25 -9.23 -3.88
N THR A 97 17.25 -10.57 -3.98
CA THR A 97 18.42 -11.47 -4.11
C THR A 97 19.37 -11.55 -2.90
N GLY A 98 18.99 -10.93 -1.77
CA GLY A 98 19.70 -11.07 -0.50
C GLY A 98 19.42 -9.91 0.46
N ILE A 99 19.83 -10.06 1.71
CA ILE A 99 19.86 -9.00 2.73
C ILE A 99 21.27 -8.40 2.86
N THR A 100 21.81 -7.94 1.74
CA THR A 100 23.23 -7.54 1.61
C THR A 100 23.54 -6.21 2.31
N GLY A 101 22.54 -5.35 2.52
CA GLY A 101 22.74 -3.97 2.96
C GLY A 101 23.23 -3.03 1.86
N THR A 102 23.27 -3.50 0.60
CA THR A 102 23.58 -2.66 -0.58
C THR A 102 22.34 -2.52 -1.45
N TYR A 103 21.99 -1.28 -1.79
CA TYR A 103 20.89 -0.99 -2.71
C TYR A 103 21.35 -1.15 -4.17
N GLY A 104 21.49 -2.40 -4.60
CA GLY A 104 21.88 -2.73 -5.97
C GLY A 104 20.69 -2.81 -6.94
N ASN A 105 20.99 -3.20 -8.18
CA ASN A 105 19.99 -3.36 -9.24
C ASN A 105 18.88 -4.37 -8.88
N ASN A 106 19.19 -5.40 -8.10
CA ASN A 106 18.19 -6.40 -7.69
C ASN A 106 17.19 -5.83 -6.66
N THR A 107 17.66 -5.05 -5.67
CA THR A 107 16.77 -4.30 -4.77
C THR A 107 15.92 -3.31 -5.55
N LYS A 108 16.53 -2.58 -6.50
CA LYS A 108 15.81 -1.67 -7.40
C LYS A 108 14.71 -2.39 -8.17
N ALA A 109 15.01 -3.54 -8.78
CA ALA A 109 14.05 -4.34 -9.54
C ALA A 109 12.91 -4.87 -8.67
N ALA A 110 13.20 -5.32 -7.44
CA ALA A 110 12.18 -5.74 -6.49
C ALA A 110 11.24 -4.57 -6.11
N ILE A 111 11.79 -3.38 -5.87
CA ILE A 111 11.00 -2.17 -5.59
C ILE A 111 10.18 -1.72 -6.80
N THR A 112 10.76 -1.76 -8.01
CA THR A 112 10.04 -1.50 -9.26
C THR A 112 8.84 -2.45 -9.40
N THR A 113 9.04 -3.75 -9.16
CA THR A 113 7.95 -4.75 -9.20
C THR A 113 6.85 -4.42 -8.19
N PHE A 114 7.24 -4.11 -6.95
CA PHE A 114 6.31 -3.68 -5.91
C PHE A 114 5.53 -2.41 -6.30
N GLN A 115 6.20 -1.39 -6.84
CA GLN A 115 5.56 -0.15 -7.29
C GLN A 115 4.53 -0.41 -8.39
N THR A 116 4.86 -1.27 -9.36
CA THR A 116 3.91 -1.70 -10.41
C THR A 116 2.71 -2.42 -9.80
N HIS A 117 2.95 -3.35 -8.87
CA HIS A 117 1.88 -4.07 -8.17
C HIS A 117 0.99 -3.16 -7.34
N ALA A 118 1.54 -2.10 -6.74
CA ALA A 118 0.80 -1.07 -6.01
C ALA A 118 0.06 -0.07 -6.91
N GLY A 119 0.22 -0.14 -8.24
CA GLY A 119 -0.46 0.74 -9.18
C GLY A 119 0.22 2.10 -9.41
N MET A 120 1.48 2.25 -9.02
CA MET A 120 2.16 3.54 -9.09
C MET A 120 2.47 3.96 -10.53
N PRO A 121 2.29 5.25 -10.88
CA PRO A 121 2.50 5.72 -12.26
C PRO A 121 3.98 5.72 -12.68
N SER A 122 4.90 5.79 -11.72
CA SER A 122 6.35 5.71 -11.96
C SER A 122 6.96 4.61 -11.12
N ALA A 123 7.29 3.47 -11.76
CA ALA A 123 7.96 2.34 -11.14
C ALA A 123 9.50 2.47 -11.26
N ASN A 124 10.04 3.56 -10.72
CA ASN A 124 11.45 3.94 -10.87
C ASN A 124 12.44 3.19 -9.96
N GLY A 125 11.93 2.35 -9.04
CA GLY A 125 12.74 1.58 -8.10
C GLY A 125 13.35 2.43 -6.98
N ILE A 126 12.81 3.62 -6.70
CA ILE A 126 13.19 4.47 -5.55
C ILE A 126 12.25 4.18 -4.38
N ALA A 127 12.80 3.81 -3.22
CA ALA A 127 12.05 3.49 -2.02
C ALA A 127 11.91 4.71 -1.11
N THR A 128 10.82 5.47 -1.29
CA THR A 128 10.43 6.59 -0.42
C THR A 128 9.81 6.10 0.90
N PRO A 129 9.63 6.97 1.90
CA PRO A 129 8.97 6.62 3.17
C PRO A 129 7.58 5.98 3.00
N MET A 130 6.81 6.41 2.01
CA MET A 130 5.49 5.82 1.71
C MET A 130 5.60 4.35 1.29
N TYR A 131 6.59 4.01 0.46
CA TYR A 131 6.85 2.63 0.04
C TYR A 131 7.40 1.78 1.19
N PHE A 132 8.28 2.35 2.02
CA PHE A 132 8.74 1.71 3.25
C PHE A 132 7.57 1.33 4.17
N LYS A 133 6.67 2.29 4.43
CA LYS A 133 5.49 2.06 5.26
C LYS A 133 4.60 0.95 4.71
N ALA A 134 4.40 0.91 3.40
CA ALA A 134 3.61 -0.14 2.74
C ALA A 134 4.29 -1.52 2.77
N LEU A 135 5.61 -1.57 2.75
CA LEU A 135 6.38 -2.82 2.89
C LEU A 135 6.44 -3.30 4.35
N LEU A 136 6.42 -2.39 5.33
CA LEU A 136 6.43 -2.66 6.77
C LEU A 136 5.03 -2.66 7.38
N ASN A 137 4.08 -3.30 6.69
CA ASN A 137 2.75 -3.58 7.18
C ASN A 137 2.29 -4.98 6.71
N MET A 138 1.03 -5.35 6.90
CA MET A 138 0.50 -6.66 6.45
C MET A 138 -0.29 -6.64 5.14
N ASP A 139 -0.41 -5.48 4.47
CA ASP A 139 -1.16 -5.37 3.22
C ASP A 139 -0.50 -6.16 2.08
N ALA A 140 -1.27 -6.94 1.34
CA ALA A 140 -0.75 -7.70 0.20
C ALA A 140 -0.87 -6.90 -1.11
N PHE A 141 0.12 -7.04 -2.00
CA PHE A 141 0.17 -6.35 -3.30
C PHE A 141 0.25 -7.32 -4.49
N VAL A 142 0.44 -8.61 -4.20
CA VAL A 142 0.34 -9.69 -5.18
C VAL A 142 -1.13 -10.09 -5.29
N ASN A 143 -1.63 -10.24 -6.52
CA ASN A 143 -3.03 -10.62 -6.73
C ASN A 143 -3.29 -12.05 -6.27
N VAL A 144 -4.25 -12.24 -5.38
CA VAL A 144 -4.75 -13.56 -4.93
C VAL A 144 -6.28 -13.61 -4.91
N GLY A 145 -6.93 -12.58 -5.45
CA GLY A 145 -8.37 -12.47 -5.58
C GLY A 145 -8.77 -12.04 -6.98
N ASP A 146 -9.79 -11.19 -7.06
CA ASP A 146 -10.37 -10.73 -8.30
C ASP A 146 -9.45 -9.69 -9.00
N PRO A 147 -9.00 -9.96 -10.24
CA PRO A 147 -8.19 -9.02 -11.02
C PRO A 147 -8.86 -7.65 -11.23
N LYS A 148 -10.20 -7.58 -11.36
CA LYS A 148 -10.92 -6.30 -11.51
C LYS A 148 -10.92 -5.51 -10.20
N VAL A 149 -11.10 -6.16 -9.04
CA VAL A 149 -10.92 -5.50 -7.74
C VAL A 149 -9.49 -4.97 -7.57
N ARG A 150 -8.49 -5.73 -8.05
CA ARG A 150 -7.11 -5.25 -8.04
C ARG A 150 -6.91 -3.99 -8.87
N ILE A 151 -7.54 -3.90 -10.05
CA ILE A 151 -7.51 -2.68 -10.87
C ILE A 151 -8.10 -1.49 -10.08
N ILE A 152 -9.21 -1.69 -9.37
CA ILE A 152 -9.81 -0.66 -8.50
C ILE A 152 -8.79 -0.21 -7.43
N GLN A 153 -8.20 -1.14 -6.70
CA GLN A 153 -7.21 -0.87 -5.66
C GLN A 153 -5.98 -0.11 -6.19
N GLN A 154 -5.45 -0.53 -7.35
CA GLN A 154 -4.32 0.13 -8.01
C GLN A 154 -4.68 1.53 -8.48
N ASN A 155 -5.87 1.74 -9.03
CA ASN A 155 -6.35 3.06 -9.43
C ASN A 155 -6.57 3.98 -8.22
N LEU A 156 -7.01 3.45 -7.09
CA LEU A 156 -7.14 4.22 -5.85
C LEU A 156 -5.77 4.68 -5.35
N ASN A 157 -4.80 3.77 -5.27
CA ASN A 157 -3.41 4.12 -4.92
C ASN A 157 -2.84 5.17 -5.88
N LYS A 158 -2.93 4.92 -7.20
CA LYS A 158 -2.40 5.82 -8.23
C LYS A 158 -2.88 7.26 -8.10
N ASN A 159 -4.17 7.44 -7.81
CA ASN A 159 -4.81 8.76 -7.86
C ASN A 159 -4.87 9.45 -6.49
N TYR A 160 -4.88 8.69 -5.38
CA TYR A 160 -5.21 9.23 -4.06
C TYR A 160 -4.19 8.92 -2.97
N SER A 161 -3.03 8.32 -3.29
CA SER A 161 -2.05 7.90 -2.27
C SER A 161 -1.53 9.01 -1.36
N ASN A 162 -1.60 10.27 -1.82
CA ASN A 162 -1.23 11.43 -1.00
C ASN A 162 -2.09 11.57 0.26
N VAL A 163 -3.33 11.08 0.23
CA VAL A 163 -4.27 11.12 1.36
C VAL A 163 -4.44 9.74 1.98
N ILE A 164 -4.61 8.69 1.17
CA ILE A 164 -4.93 7.35 1.68
C ILE A 164 -3.69 6.48 1.97
N GLY A 165 -2.49 6.91 1.56
CA GLY A 165 -1.32 6.04 1.52
C GLY A 165 -1.42 4.97 0.43
N LEU A 166 -0.78 3.81 0.64
CA LEU A 166 -0.97 2.65 -0.23
C LEU A 166 -1.81 1.60 0.48
N ILE A 167 -2.96 1.29 -0.10
CA ILE A 167 -3.78 0.14 0.32
C ILE A 167 -3.35 -1.12 -0.41
N ALA A 168 -3.74 -2.28 0.12
CA ALA A 168 -3.56 -3.57 -0.52
C ALA A 168 -4.06 -3.58 -1.97
N CYS A 169 -3.35 -4.30 -2.84
CA CYS A 169 -3.64 -4.50 -4.27
C CYS A 169 -3.69 -5.99 -4.61
N ASP A 170 -4.37 -6.76 -3.76
CA ASP A 170 -4.43 -8.23 -3.79
C ASP A 170 -5.70 -8.79 -4.44
N GLY A 171 -6.59 -7.92 -4.92
CA GLY A 171 -7.86 -8.30 -5.56
C GLY A 171 -8.96 -8.71 -4.58
N ARG A 172 -8.79 -8.48 -3.28
CA ARG A 172 -9.83 -8.75 -2.28
C ARG A 172 -10.44 -7.45 -1.77
N TYR A 173 -11.77 -7.39 -1.75
CA TYR A 173 -12.46 -6.20 -1.28
C TYR A 173 -12.51 -6.16 0.25
N TYR A 174 -11.87 -5.16 0.85
CA TYR A 174 -11.80 -4.97 2.30
C TYR A 174 -12.48 -3.67 2.74
N ARG A 175 -12.68 -3.53 4.05
CA ARG A 175 -13.08 -2.24 4.67
C ARG A 175 -12.13 -1.10 4.30
N THR A 176 -10.83 -1.37 4.15
CA THR A 176 -9.83 -0.37 3.72
C THR A 176 -10.05 0.08 2.28
N THR A 177 -10.37 -0.83 1.37
CA THR A 177 -10.74 -0.49 -0.03
C THR A 177 -12.02 0.34 -0.06
N ASN A 178 -13.05 -0.04 0.70
CA ASN A 178 -14.28 0.74 0.83
C ASN A 178 -14.01 2.15 1.36
N LYS A 179 -13.19 2.27 2.43
CA LYS A 179 -12.83 3.57 3.00
C LYS A 179 -12.06 4.43 1.99
N ALA A 180 -11.16 3.83 1.22
CA ALA A 180 -10.43 4.51 0.16
C ALA A 180 -11.35 5.02 -0.97
N LEU A 181 -12.40 4.26 -1.34
CA LEU A 181 -13.42 4.74 -2.29
C LEU A 181 -14.16 5.99 -1.75
N ILE A 182 -14.50 6.01 -0.45
CA ILE A 182 -15.14 7.18 0.17
C ILE A 182 -14.16 8.37 0.21
N TYR A 183 -12.89 8.15 0.55
CA TYR A 183 -11.88 9.20 0.45
C TYR A 183 -11.76 9.76 -0.97
N ALA A 184 -11.71 8.88 -1.98
CA ALA A 184 -11.68 9.30 -3.39
C ALA A 184 -12.89 10.18 -3.72
N LEU A 185 -14.10 9.76 -3.34
CA LEU A 185 -15.31 10.55 -3.54
C LEU A 185 -15.23 11.93 -2.89
N GLN A 186 -14.88 11.99 -1.60
CA GLN A 186 -14.78 13.25 -0.87
C GLN A 186 -13.71 14.20 -1.44
N ILE A 187 -12.61 13.66 -1.97
CA ILE A 187 -11.58 14.44 -2.67
C ILE A 187 -12.16 15.04 -3.95
N GLU A 188 -12.88 14.26 -4.77
CA GLU A 188 -13.49 14.77 -6.00
C GLU A 188 -14.65 15.75 -5.72
N GLU A 189 -15.33 15.62 -4.59
CA GLU A 189 -16.33 16.58 -4.08
C GLU A 189 -15.71 17.90 -3.61
N GLY A 190 -14.37 17.96 -3.48
CA GLY A 190 -13.67 19.14 -2.98
C GLY A 190 -13.81 19.37 -1.47
N ILE A 191 -14.11 18.33 -0.69
CA ILE A 191 -14.14 18.41 0.78
C ILE A 191 -12.71 18.67 1.28
N PRO A 192 -12.43 19.77 2.02
CA PRO A 192 -11.07 20.13 2.41
C PRO A 192 -10.37 19.11 3.31
N GLU A 193 -11.13 18.49 4.23
CA GLU A 193 -10.63 17.48 5.16
C GLU A 193 -11.42 16.17 5.00
N PRO A 194 -11.15 15.39 3.93
CA PRO A 194 -11.75 14.08 3.73
C PRO A 194 -11.50 13.19 4.95
N ASN A 195 -12.49 12.39 5.34
CA ASN A 195 -12.44 11.56 6.53
C ASN A 195 -12.79 10.08 6.27
N GLY A 196 -13.17 9.74 5.04
CA GLY A 196 -13.54 8.38 4.63
C GLY A 196 -14.85 7.88 5.25
N THR A 197 -15.69 8.77 5.78
CA THR A 197 -17.03 8.47 6.31
C THR A 197 -18.10 9.08 5.41
N PHE A 198 -19.04 8.23 4.95
CA PHE A 198 -20.15 8.68 4.12
C PHE A 198 -21.25 9.29 5.00
N GLY A 199 -21.42 10.62 4.95
CA GLY A 199 -22.38 11.35 5.79
C GLY A 199 -23.05 12.51 5.04
N PRO A 200 -23.78 13.41 5.75
CA PRO A 200 -24.61 14.44 5.13
C PRO A 200 -23.87 15.34 4.13
N SER A 201 -22.62 15.73 4.40
CA SER A 201 -21.82 16.55 3.48
C SER A 201 -21.52 15.82 2.17
N THR A 202 -21.11 14.55 2.24
CA THR A 202 -20.89 13.70 1.06
C THR A 202 -22.20 13.51 0.30
N THR A 203 -23.31 13.20 0.99
CA THR A 203 -24.63 13.09 0.36
C THR A 203 -25.05 14.38 -0.37
N ALA A 204 -24.81 15.55 0.22
CA ALA A 204 -25.24 16.83 -0.34
C ALA A 204 -24.41 17.27 -1.55
N LEU A 205 -23.16 16.80 -1.68
CA LEU A 205 -22.24 17.17 -2.75
C LEU A 205 -22.23 16.18 -3.92
N LEU A 206 -22.91 15.03 -3.78
CA LEU A 206 -22.98 14.03 -4.83
C LEU A 206 -23.60 14.61 -6.12
N PRO A 207 -22.90 14.52 -7.27
CA PRO A 207 -23.46 14.93 -8.54
C PRO A 207 -24.46 13.90 -9.05
N THR A 208 -25.40 14.36 -9.87
CA THR A 208 -26.17 13.45 -10.73
C THR A 208 -25.34 13.07 -11.95
N LEU A 209 -25.10 11.78 -12.14
CA LEU A 209 -24.37 11.24 -13.30
C LEU A 209 -25.34 10.66 -14.33
N SER A 210 -25.09 10.93 -15.60
CA SER A 210 -25.92 10.48 -16.71
C SER A 210 -25.09 10.35 -17.99
N GLN A 211 -25.72 9.86 -19.06
CA GLN A 211 -25.07 9.77 -20.36
C GLN A 211 -24.63 11.18 -20.83
N GLY A 212 -23.35 11.33 -21.18
CA GLY A 212 -22.75 12.61 -21.55
C GLY A 212 -22.15 13.40 -20.40
N SER A 213 -22.26 12.92 -19.14
CA SER A 213 -21.52 13.51 -18.02
C SER A 213 -20.01 13.52 -18.29
N THR A 214 -19.38 14.66 -18.05
CA THR A 214 -17.93 14.87 -18.19
C THR A 214 -17.16 14.72 -16.87
N LEU A 215 -17.86 14.34 -15.80
CA LEU A 215 -17.31 14.12 -14.46
C LEU A 215 -16.58 12.76 -14.37
N THR A 216 -15.53 12.58 -15.17
CA THR A 216 -14.84 11.30 -15.39
C THR A 216 -14.42 10.60 -14.09
N LYS A 217 -13.94 11.36 -13.09
CA LYS A 217 -13.49 10.78 -11.81
C LYS A 217 -14.64 10.24 -10.96
N PHE A 218 -15.75 10.98 -10.89
CA PHE A 218 -16.98 10.49 -10.26
C PHE A 218 -17.53 9.26 -10.97
N ILE A 219 -17.45 9.20 -12.31
CA ILE A 219 -17.88 8.03 -13.06
C ILE A 219 -16.99 6.82 -12.76
N TYR A 220 -15.67 6.97 -12.68
CA TYR A 220 -14.78 5.90 -12.21
C TYR A 220 -15.20 5.40 -10.82
N ILE A 221 -15.44 6.30 -9.87
CA ILE A 221 -15.87 5.94 -8.51
C ILE A 221 -17.22 5.20 -8.51
N LEU A 222 -18.17 5.63 -9.34
CA LEU A 222 -19.45 4.93 -9.55
C LEU A 222 -19.22 3.52 -10.11
N GLN A 223 -18.43 3.38 -11.18
CA GLN A 223 -18.14 2.09 -11.79
C GLN A 223 -17.46 1.14 -10.80
N TYR A 224 -16.49 1.63 -10.02
CA TYR A 224 -15.87 0.83 -8.95
C TYR A 224 -16.90 0.38 -7.92
N SER A 225 -17.75 1.30 -7.48
CA SER A 225 -18.78 1.05 -6.46
C SER A 225 -19.83 0.03 -6.94
N LEU A 226 -20.27 0.11 -8.18
CA LEU A 226 -21.17 -0.87 -8.79
C LEU A 226 -20.54 -2.25 -8.81
N TYR A 227 -19.29 -2.34 -9.31
CA TYR A 227 -18.59 -3.62 -9.44
C TYR A 227 -18.42 -4.33 -8.09
N VAL A 228 -17.96 -3.62 -7.06
CA VAL A 228 -17.78 -4.24 -5.72
C VAL A 228 -19.09 -4.58 -5.01
N ASN A 229 -20.23 -4.04 -5.49
CA ASN A 229 -21.57 -4.41 -5.05
C ASN A 229 -22.21 -5.50 -5.93
N GLY A 230 -21.47 -6.09 -6.89
CA GLY A 230 -21.94 -7.20 -7.71
C GLY A 230 -22.61 -6.81 -9.03
N PHE A 231 -22.56 -5.54 -9.43
CA PHE A 231 -23.16 -5.04 -10.66
C PHE A 231 -22.04 -4.62 -11.63
N ASP A 232 -21.75 -5.43 -12.65
CA ASP A 232 -20.59 -5.23 -13.52
C ASP A 232 -20.82 -4.10 -14.55
N PRO A 233 -20.11 -2.96 -14.46
CA PRO A 233 -20.25 -1.87 -15.44
C PRO A 233 -19.62 -2.21 -16.81
N ASN A 234 -19.09 -3.42 -17.00
CA ASN A 234 -18.39 -3.90 -18.19
C ASN A 234 -17.10 -3.13 -18.51
N GLY A 235 -16.43 -2.62 -17.48
CA GLY A 235 -15.14 -1.94 -17.58
C GLY A 235 -15.03 -0.73 -16.67
N PHE A 236 -13.80 -0.22 -16.58
CA PHE A 236 -13.49 1.01 -15.85
C PHE A 236 -12.85 1.99 -16.83
N ASP A 237 -13.66 2.85 -17.42
CA ASP A 237 -13.24 3.80 -18.47
C ASP A 237 -13.57 5.26 -18.12
N GLY A 238 -14.26 5.50 -16.99
CA GLY A 238 -14.68 6.83 -16.57
C GLY A 238 -15.77 7.44 -17.45
N SER A 239 -16.45 6.64 -18.28
CA SER A 239 -17.56 7.06 -19.14
C SER A 239 -18.89 6.45 -18.68
N PHE A 240 -19.97 7.24 -18.69
CA PHE A 240 -21.32 6.72 -18.41
C PHE A 240 -21.88 6.01 -19.66
N GLY A 241 -21.20 4.92 -20.05
CA GLY A 241 -21.52 4.12 -21.23
C GLY A 241 -22.65 3.10 -21.00
N PRO A 242 -22.97 2.28 -22.02
CA PRO A 242 -24.06 1.30 -21.96
C PRO A 242 -23.93 0.31 -20.79
N GLY A 243 -22.72 -0.21 -20.52
CA GLY A 243 -22.49 -1.15 -19.43
C GLY A 243 -22.70 -0.53 -18.05
N CYS A 244 -22.14 0.67 -17.81
CA CYS A 244 -22.36 1.42 -16.57
C CYS A 244 -23.85 1.74 -16.35
N ARG A 245 -24.55 2.17 -17.40
CA ARG A 245 -25.99 2.46 -17.34
C ARG A 245 -26.81 1.22 -16.98
N GLU A 246 -26.48 0.06 -17.52
CA GLU A 246 -27.19 -1.19 -17.21
C GLU A 246 -26.92 -1.62 -15.77
N ALA A 247 -25.67 -1.60 -15.32
CA ALA A 247 -25.32 -1.88 -13.92
C ALA A 247 -26.04 -0.94 -12.92
N VAL A 248 -26.19 0.35 -13.25
CA VAL A 248 -27.00 1.28 -12.45
C VAL A 248 -28.47 0.85 -12.39
N ARG A 249 -29.07 0.45 -13.51
CA ARG A 249 -30.47 -0.01 -13.55
C ARG A 249 -30.67 -1.27 -12.72
N GLU A 250 -29.76 -2.24 -12.84
CA GLU A 250 -29.79 -3.46 -12.04
C GLU A 250 -29.67 -3.17 -10.55
N PHE A 251 -28.73 -2.30 -10.15
CA PHE A 251 -28.58 -1.87 -8.75
C PHE A 251 -29.85 -1.16 -8.23
N GLN A 252 -30.45 -0.29 -9.04
CA GLN A 252 -31.69 0.40 -8.69
C GLN A 252 -32.85 -0.59 -8.51
N ALA A 253 -32.99 -1.57 -9.40
CA ALA A 253 -34.03 -2.60 -9.28
C ALA A 253 -33.85 -3.49 -8.04
N PHE A 254 -32.60 -3.72 -7.60
CA PHE A 254 -32.29 -4.44 -6.37
C PHE A 254 -32.60 -3.64 -5.09
N SER A 255 -32.54 -2.30 -5.16
CA SER A 255 -32.61 -1.40 -3.98
C SER A 255 -34.02 -0.92 -3.62
N ILE A 256 -35.05 -1.40 -4.33
CA ILE A 256 -36.47 -1.08 -4.14
C ILE A 256 -37.16 -2.24 -3.44
#